data_AF-A0A497QDE9-F1
#
_entry.id   AF-A0A497QDE9-F1
#
_cell.length_a   1.000
_cell.length_b   1.000
_cell.length_c   1.000
_cell.angle_alpha   90.00
_cell.angle_beta   90.00
_cell.angle_gamma   90.00
#
_symmetry.space_group_name_H-M   'P 1'
#
loop_
_entity.id
_entity.type
_entity.pdbx_description
1 polymer ?
#
loop_
_entity_poly.entity_id
_entity_poly.type
_entity_poly.pdbx_seq_one_letter_code
_entity_poly.pdbx_strand_id
1 'polypeptide(L)'
;MPDEEDIELKRLRMEKMQAILRQKKMAEQRAQRREPTLAEKIDQLINVLLAPDALQYLQYIKSQDIEVYNKIRQYLFPPKLIQEIDLLMAYLYRGMIRRHIISKTEIQYLERKARGIDSQIRIKKQGEELTTLSNYLKEEE
;
A
#
# COMPACT_ATOMS: atom_id res chain seq x y z
N MET A 1 24.35 48.78 38.03
CA MET A 1 24.45 48.33 36.63
C MET A 1 24.71 46.84 36.71
N PRO A 2 23.95 45.95 36.06
CA PRO A 2 24.27 44.53 36.08
C PRO A 2 25.59 44.33 35.31
N ASP A 3 26.54 43.61 35.92
CA ASP A 3 27.88 43.40 35.39
C ASP A 3 27.81 42.65 34.04
N GLU A 4 28.68 43.01 33.08
CA GLU A 4 28.69 42.41 31.73
C GLU A 4 28.88 40.90 31.76
N GLU A 5 29.64 40.39 32.74
CA GLU A 5 29.83 38.96 32.99
C GLU A 5 28.52 38.24 33.32
N ASP A 6 27.61 38.88 34.06
CA ASP A 6 26.30 38.30 34.41
C ASP A 6 25.37 38.21 33.19
N ILE A 7 25.53 39.12 32.23
CA ILE A 7 24.75 39.13 30.98
C ILE A 7 25.25 38.01 30.06
N GLU A 8 26.56 37.85 29.94
CA GLU A 8 27.17 36.75 29.16
C GLU A 8 26.87 35.38 29.75
N LEU A 9 26.94 35.24 31.08
CA LEU A 9 26.63 33.98 31.76
C LEU A 9 25.16 33.57 31.56
N LYS A 10 24.24 34.54 31.59
CA LYS A 10 22.82 34.31 31.29
C LYS A 10 22.59 33.90 29.84
N ARG A 11 23.30 34.52 28.89
CA ARG A 11 23.22 34.16 27.46
C ARG A 11 23.70 32.72 27.21
N LEU A 12 24.83 32.33 27.82
CA LEU A 12 25.38 30.99 27.70
C LEU A 12 24.45 29.92 28.31
N ARG A 13 23.81 30.22 29.44
CA ARG A 13 22.78 29.35 30.05
C ARG A 13 21.58 29.16 29.13
N MET A 14 21.09 30.25 28.52
CA MET A 14 19.96 30.22 27.59
C MET A 14 20.29 29.38 26.34
N GLU A 15 21.47 29.54 25.76
CA GLU A 15 21.90 28.75 24.60
C GLU A 15 22.04 27.26 24.93
N LYS A 16 22.66 26.90 26.07
CA LYS A 16 22.73 25.50 26.51
C LYS A 16 21.36 24.91 26.78
N MET A 17 20.45 25.66 27.40
CA MET A 17 19.08 25.21 27.65
C MET A 17 18.32 24.97 26.34
N GLN A 18 18.47 25.86 25.35
CA GLN A 18 17.90 25.67 24.01
C GLN A 18 18.50 24.46 23.29
N ALA A 19 19.81 24.22 23.41
CA ALA A 19 20.45 23.05 22.83
C ALA A 19 19.93 21.75 23.45
N ILE A 20 19.77 21.69 24.77
CA ILE A 20 19.21 20.54 25.48
C ILE A 20 17.75 20.29 25.08
N LEU A 21 16.94 21.35 24.98
CA LEU A 21 15.55 21.25 24.52
C LEU A 21 15.44 20.74 23.09
N ARG A 22 16.31 21.20 22.18
CA ARG A 22 16.37 20.70 20.80
C ARG A 22 16.76 19.23 20.75
N GLN A 23 17.77 18.82 21.51
CA GLN A 23 18.18 17.41 21.59
C GLN A 23 17.08 16.51 22.16
N LYS A 24 16.42 16.92 23.24
CA LYS A 24 15.27 16.20 23.81
C LYS A 24 14.13 16.09 22.80
N LYS A 25 13.77 17.18 22.14
CA LYS A 25 12.71 17.18 21.12
C LYS A 25 13.05 16.26 19.94
N MET A 26 14.31 16.20 19.51
CA MET A 26 14.74 15.25 18.48
C MET A 26 14.71 13.80 18.97
N ALA A 27 15.12 13.54 20.23
CA ALA A 27 15.08 12.20 20.82
C ALA A 27 13.64 11.71 21.01
N GLU A 28 12.73 12.57 21.47
CA GLU A 28 11.30 12.28 21.59
C GLU A 28 10.65 12.04 20.23
N GLN A 29 10.98 12.85 19.21
CA GLN A 29 10.50 12.61 17.85
C GLN A 29 11.02 11.29 17.27
N ARG A 30 12.25 10.87 17.60
CA ARG A 30 12.80 9.57 17.21
C ARG A 30 12.15 8.43 17.99
N ALA A 31 11.85 8.61 19.28
CA ALA A 31 11.16 7.61 20.10
C ALA A 31 9.68 7.46 19.72
N GLN A 32 9.03 8.52 19.22
CA GLN A 32 7.68 8.49 18.68
C GLN A 32 7.58 7.80 17.31
N ARG A 33 8.69 7.79 16.54
CA ARG A 33 8.80 6.99 15.31
C ARG A 33 9.01 5.53 15.68
N ARG A 34 7.95 4.90 16.20
CA ARG A 34 7.88 3.44 16.29
C ARG A 34 8.10 2.87 14.89
N GLU A 35 8.87 1.80 14.81
CA GLU A 35 9.00 1.08 13.54
C GLU A 35 7.61 0.59 13.12
N PRO A 36 7.19 0.84 11.87
CA PRO A 36 5.89 0.42 11.41
C PRO A 36 5.82 -1.11 11.42
N THR A 37 4.71 -1.62 11.92
CA THR A 37 4.40 -3.05 11.89
C THR A 37 4.28 -3.56 10.45
N LEU A 38 4.37 -4.87 10.26
CA LEU A 38 4.20 -5.48 8.93
C LEU A 38 2.85 -5.10 8.28
N ALA A 39 1.78 -5.05 9.08
CA ALA A 39 0.46 -4.65 8.60
C ALA A 39 0.45 -3.20 8.09
N GLU A 40 1.04 -2.27 8.86
CA GLU A 40 1.14 -0.86 8.47
C GLU A 40 1.98 -0.65 7.21
N LYS A 41 3.08 -1.41 7.04
CA LYS A 41 3.89 -1.39 5.81
C LYS A 41 3.07 -1.84 4.59
N ILE A 42 2.29 -2.92 4.74
CA ILE A 42 1.40 -3.40 3.67
C ILE A 42 0.35 -2.34 3.34
N ASP A 43 -0.28 -1.74 4.36
CA ASP A 43 -1.32 -0.73 4.15
C ASP A 43 -0.74 0.53 3.48
N GLN A 44 0.48 0.94 3.83
CA GLN A 44 1.18 2.02 3.13
C GLN A 44 1.43 1.69 1.66
N LEU A 45 1.88 0.47 1.35
CA LEU A 45 2.08 0.05 -0.03
C LEU A 45 0.77 0.00 -0.82
N ILE A 46 -0.31 -0.52 -0.22
CA ILE A 46 -1.65 -0.52 -0.82
C ILE A 46 -2.07 0.92 -1.16
N ASN A 47 -1.95 1.83 -0.20
CA ASN A 47 -2.37 3.22 -0.38
C ASN A 47 -1.58 3.95 -1.48
N VAL A 48 -0.33 3.55 -1.73
CA VAL A 48 0.48 4.17 -2.78
C VAL A 48 0.27 3.51 -4.14
N LEU A 49 0.13 2.18 -4.17
CA LEU A 49 0.03 1.42 -5.42
C LEU A 49 -1.35 1.51 -6.06
N LEU A 50 -2.41 1.54 -5.26
CA LEU A 50 -3.78 1.62 -5.77
C LEU A 50 -4.16 3.04 -6.14
N ALA A 51 -4.82 3.19 -7.28
CA ALA A 51 -5.54 4.40 -7.63
C ALA A 51 -6.65 4.69 -6.58
N PRO A 52 -7.05 5.95 -6.38
CA PRO A 52 -8.00 6.33 -5.33
C PRO A 52 -9.38 5.65 -5.50
N ASP A 53 -9.82 5.47 -6.74
CA ASP A 53 -11.04 4.74 -7.11
C ASP A 53 -10.93 3.24 -6.83
N ALA A 54 -9.76 2.65 -7.10
CA ALA A 54 -9.45 1.25 -6.79
C ALA A 54 -9.44 1.00 -5.28
N LEU A 55 -8.88 1.93 -4.51
CA LEU A 55 -8.83 1.89 -3.06
C LEU A 55 -10.24 1.97 -2.46
N GLN A 56 -11.06 2.90 -2.94
CA GLN A 56 -12.47 3.00 -2.54
C GLN A 56 -13.23 1.70 -2.85
N TYR A 57 -12.99 1.10 -4.02
CA TYR A 57 -13.61 -0.15 -4.39
C TYR A 57 -13.16 -1.32 -3.51
N LEU A 58 -11.86 -1.39 -3.18
CA LEU A 58 -11.32 -2.41 -2.28
C LEU A 58 -11.92 -2.29 -0.86
N GLN A 59 -12.13 -1.07 -0.37
CA GLN A 59 -12.81 -0.82 0.91
C GLN A 59 -14.28 -1.24 0.87
N TYR A 60 -14.97 -0.99 -0.24
CA TYR A 60 -16.32 -1.50 -0.44
C TYR A 60 -16.36 -3.03 -0.37
N ILE A 61 -15.44 -3.73 -1.06
CA ILE A 61 -15.34 -5.20 -0.97
C ILE A 61 -15.12 -5.64 0.48
N LYS A 62 -14.21 -5.00 1.21
CA LYS A 62 -13.94 -5.31 2.63
C LYS A 62 -15.19 -5.22 3.49
N SER A 63 -16.10 -4.28 3.20
CA SER A 63 -17.37 -4.12 3.94
C SER A 63 -18.42 -5.18 3.60
N GLN A 64 -18.36 -5.76 2.40
CA GLN A 64 -19.34 -6.73 1.91
C GLN A 64 -18.91 -8.17 2.21
N ASP A 65 -17.65 -8.49 1.89
CA ASP A 65 -17.11 -9.85 1.96
C ASP A 65 -15.62 -9.80 2.34
N ILE A 66 -15.34 -10.14 3.58
CA ILE A 66 -13.99 -10.12 4.12
C ILE A 66 -13.11 -11.26 3.59
N GLU A 67 -13.71 -12.40 3.19
CA GLU A 67 -12.96 -13.52 2.63
C GLU A 67 -12.42 -13.18 1.24
N VAL A 68 -13.27 -12.58 0.40
CA VAL A 68 -12.86 -12.09 -0.92
C VAL A 68 -11.81 -11.00 -0.78
N TYR A 69 -11.98 -10.06 0.16
CA TYR A 69 -10.95 -9.06 0.45
C TYR A 69 -9.60 -9.70 0.83
N ASN A 70 -9.60 -10.70 1.71
CA ASN A 70 -8.38 -11.38 2.14
C ASN A 70 -7.70 -12.12 0.98
N LYS A 71 -8.47 -12.77 0.09
CA LYS A 71 -7.94 -13.39 -1.13
C LYS A 71 -7.32 -12.36 -2.08
N ILE A 72 -8.01 -11.24 -2.32
CA ILE A 72 -7.46 -10.14 -3.14
C ILE A 72 -6.15 -9.63 -2.55
N ARG A 73 -6.10 -9.43 -1.23
CA ARG A 73 -4.88 -8.99 -0.53
C ARG A 73 -3.73 -10.00 -0.68
N GLN A 74 -4.01 -11.29 -0.63
CA GLN A 74 -3.01 -12.33 -0.90
C GLN A 74 -2.54 -12.35 -2.36
N TYR A 75 -3.42 -12.05 -3.32
CA TYR A 75 -3.02 -11.91 -4.73
C TYR A 75 -2.15 -10.68 -4.96
N LEU A 76 -2.45 -9.55 -4.30
CA LEU A 76 -1.67 -8.32 -4.40
C LEU A 76 -0.31 -8.46 -3.69
N PHE A 77 -0.28 -9.10 -2.53
CA PHE A 77 0.92 -9.30 -1.70
C PHE A 77 1.13 -10.79 -1.40
N PRO A 78 1.62 -11.57 -2.38
CA PRO A 78 1.96 -12.96 -2.16
C PRO A 78 3.07 -13.11 -1.10
N PRO A 79 3.18 -14.29 -0.44
CA PRO A 79 4.11 -14.49 0.67
C PRO A 79 5.57 -14.14 0.35
N LYS A 80 5.99 -14.37 -0.90
CA LYS A 80 7.33 -14.01 -1.38
C LYS A 80 7.58 -12.49 -1.33
N LEU A 81 6.60 -11.68 -1.73
CA LEU A 81 6.68 -10.22 -1.65
C LEU A 81 6.67 -9.71 -0.20
N ILE A 82 6.00 -10.42 0.71
CA ILE A 82 5.98 -10.08 2.14
C ILE A 82 7.38 -10.21 2.76
N GLN A 83 8.18 -11.18 2.33
CA GLN A 83 9.56 -11.34 2.80
C GLN A 83 10.47 -10.16 2.40
N GLU A 84 10.17 -9.53 1.27
CA GLU A 84 10.94 -8.40 0.72
C GLU A 84 10.30 -7.04 1.03
N ILE A 85 9.35 -6.98 1.97
CA ILE A 85 8.54 -5.78 2.20
C ILE A 85 9.38 -4.58 2.62
N ASP A 86 10.45 -4.80 3.39
CA ASP A 86 11.36 -3.73 3.82
C ASP A 86 12.12 -3.12 2.65
N LEU A 87 12.50 -3.95 1.67
CA LEU A 87 13.12 -3.50 0.44
C LEU A 87 12.15 -2.68 -0.41
N LEU A 88 10.89 -3.13 -0.54
CA LEU A 88 9.83 -2.39 -1.22
C LEU A 88 9.57 -1.04 -0.56
N MET A 89 9.52 -0.99 0.76
CA MET A 89 9.40 0.25 1.51
C MET A 89 10.60 1.18 1.25
N ALA A 90 11.82 0.64 1.22
CA ALA A 90 13.01 1.42 0.87
C ALA A 90 12.93 2.02 -0.55
N TYR A 91 12.46 1.26 -1.54
CA TYR A 91 12.24 1.77 -2.90
C TYR A 91 11.12 2.80 -2.97
N LEU A 92 10.04 2.61 -2.19
CA LEU A 92 8.96 3.57 -2.07
C LEU A 92 9.49 4.92 -1.55
N TYR A 93 10.28 4.90 -0.47
CA TYR A 93 10.86 6.11 0.11
C TYR A 93 11.85 6.82 -0.80
N ARG A 94 12.56 6.07 -1.65
CA ARG A 94 13.45 6.61 -2.68
C ARG A 94 12.70 7.14 -3.92
N GLY A 95 11.37 7.00 -3.98
CA GLY A 95 10.56 7.43 -5.11
C GLY A 95 10.73 6.56 -6.37
N MET A 96 11.27 5.35 -6.22
CA MET A 96 11.53 4.42 -7.34
C MET A 96 10.29 3.62 -7.75
N ILE A 97 9.23 3.65 -6.93
CA ILE A 97 7.96 2.97 -7.20
C ILE A 97 6.97 3.98 -7.77
N ARG A 98 6.38 3.66 -8.93
CA ARG A 98 5.30 4.46 -9.51
C ARG A 98 4.05 4.34 -8.63
N ARG A 99 3.30 5.43 -8.50
CA ARG A 99 2.09 5.48 -7.67
C ARG A 99 0.84 5.27 -8.52
N HIS A 100 -0.24 4.78 -7.92
CA HIS A 100 -1.54 4.59 -8.58
C HIS A 100 -1.47 3.72 -9.85
N ILE A 101 -0.61 2.70 -9.82
CA ILE A 101 -0.44 1.77 -10.94
C ILE A 101 -1.66 0.84 -11.05
N ILE A 102 -2.21 0.45 -9.90
CA ILE A 102 -3.29 -0.54 -9.84
C ILE A 102 -4.63 0.20 -9.95
N SER A 103 -5.28 -0.01 -11.08
CA SER A 103 -6.57 0.52 -11.47
C SER A 103 -7.74 -0.23 -10.82
N LYS A 104 -8.92 0.40 -10.81
CA LYS A 104 -10.15 -0.24 -10.32
C LYS A 104 -10.50 -1.51 -11.09
N THR A 105 -10.25 -1.53 -12.39
CA THR A 105 -10.51 -2.69 -13.26
C THR A 105 -9.69 -3.91 -12.87
N GLU A 106 -8.45 -3.72 -12.41
CA GLU A 106 -7.62 -4.82 -11.93
C GLU A 106 -8.14 -5.39 -10.60
N ILE A 107 -8.60 -4.52 -9.69
CA ILE A 107 -9.24 -4.98 -8.43
C ILE A 107 -10.54 -5.74 -8.73
N GLN A 108 -11.36 -5.28 -9.67
CA GLN A 108 -12.56 -5.99 -10.12
C GLN A 108 -12.22 -7.35 -10.74
N TYR A 109 -11.14 -7.42 -11.52
CA TYR A 109 -10.66 -8.68 -12.08
C TYR A 109 -10.23 -9.65 -10.95
N LEU A 110 -9.48 -9.18 -9.96
CA LEU A 110 -9.07 -9.97 -8.81
C LEU A 110 -10.27 -10.43 -7.96
N GLU A 111 -11.30 -9.59 -7.81
CA GLU A 111 -12.55 -9.97 -7.14
C GLU A 111 -13.25 -11.13 -7.87
N ARG A 112 -13.38 -11.04 -9.21
CA ARG A 112 -13.97 -12.11 -10.02
C ARG A 112 -13.18 -13.41 -9.89
N LYS A 113 -11.85 -13.31 -9.94
CA LYS A 113 -10.95 -14.45 -9.74
C LYS A 113 -11.08 -15.06 -8.35
N ALA A 114 -11.15 -14.24 -7.30
CA ALA A 114 -11.34 -14.70 -5.92
C ALA A 114 -12.68 -15.40 -5.69
N ARG A 115 -13.72 -15.01 -6.46
CA ARG A 115 -15.04 -15.65 -6.51
C ARG A 115 -15.11 -16.86 -7.45
N GLY A 116 -14.04 -17.20 -8.17
CA GLY A 116 -14.04 -18.31 -9.13
C GLY A 116 -14.84 -18.03 -10.40
N ILE A 117 -15.10 -16.75 -10.72
CA ILE A 117 -15.78 -16.36 -11.96
C ILE A 117 -14.73 -16.26 -13.06
N ASP A 118 -14.61 -17.32 -13.86
CA ASP A 118 -13.70 -17.35 -14.99
C ASP A 118 -14.17 -16.47 -16.17
N SER A 119 -13.20 -16.01 -16.96
CA SER A 119 -13.47 -15.26 -18.17
C SER A 119 -13.96 -16.22 -19.26
N GLN A 120 -15.25 -16.15 -19.58
CA GLN A 120 -15.83 -16.92 -20.68
C GLN A 120 -15.81 -16.09 -21.96
N ILE A 121 -15.02 -16.50 -22.95
CA ILE A 121 -15.13 -15.99 -24.33
C ILE A 121 -16.26 -16.77 -25.00
N ARG A 122 -17.30 -16.05 -25.43
CA ARG A 122 -18.44 -16.63 -26.14
C ARG A 122 -18.31 -16.34 -27.63
N ILE A 123 -18.43 -17.38 -28.44
CA ILE A 123 -18.37 -17.33 -29.90
C ILE A 123 -19.77 -17.58 -30.44
N LYS A 124 -20.17 -16.80 -31.44
CA LYS A 124 -21.40 -17.04 -32.21
C LYS A 124 -21.04 -17.03 -33.69
N LYS A 125 -21.04 -18.21 -34.33
CA LYS A 125 -20.99 -18.29 -35.78
C LYS A 125 -22.37 -18.02 -36.37
N GLN A 126 -22.41 -17.61 -37.63
CA GLN A 126 -23.64 -17.28 -38.33
C GLN A 126 -24.48 -18.56 -38.50
N GLY A 127 -25.62 -18.65 -37.80
CA GLY A 127 -26.52 -19.80 -37.84
C GLY A 127 -26.33 -20.83 -36.72
N GLU A 128 -25.32 -20.70 -35.85
CA GLU A 128 -25.07 -21.63 -34.74
C GLU A 128 -25.45 -21.03 -33.38
N GLU A 129 -25.66 -21.94 -32.41
CA GLU A 129 -25.85 -21.56 -31.01
C GLU A 129 -24.58 -20.99 -30.40
N LEU A 130 -24.78 -20.25 -29.32
CA LEU A 130 -23.72 -19.45 -28.69
C LEU A 130 -22.83 -20.38 -27.84
N THR A 131 -21.61 -20.66 -28.30
CA THR A 131 -20.70 -21.61 -27.65
C THR A 131 -19.55 -20.91 -26.93
N THR A 132 -18.96 -21.55 -25.93
CA THR A 132 -17.76 -21.05 -25.24
C THR A 132 -16.52 -21.44 -26.04
N LEU A 133 -15.53 -20.56 -26.17
CA LEU A 133 -14.26 -20.82 -26.89
C LEU A 133 -13.61 -22.15 -26.47
N SER A 134 -13.61 -22.45 -25.16
CA SER A 134 -13.03 -23.70 -24.64
C SER A 134 -13.75 -24.96 -25.10
N ASN A 135 -15.05 -24.88 -25.41
CA ASN A 135 -15.80 -26.00 -25.98
C ASN A 135 -15.57 -26.06 -27.49
N TYR A 136 -15.58 -24.91 -28.16
CA TYR A 136 -15.30 -24.79 -29.58
C TYR A 136 -13.94 -25.40 -29.98
N LEU A 137 -12.87 -25.10 -29.22
CA LEU A 137 -11.54 -25.65 -29.49
C LEU A 137 -11.44 -27.18 -29.28
N LYS A 138 -12.32 -27.77 -28.48
CA LYS A 138 -12.36 -29.22 -28.24
C LYS A 138 -13.15 -30.00 -29.30
N GLU A 139 -13.98 -29.31 -30.07
CA GLU A 139 -14.76 -29.92 -31.17
C GLU A 139 -13.95 -29.98 -32.49
N GLU A 140 -12.82 -29.25 -32.58
CA GLU A 140 -11.94 -29.25 -33.75
C GLU A 140 -10.74 -30.22 -33.65
N GLU A 141 -10.55 -30.92 -32.52
CA GLU A 141 -9.61 -32.07 -32.36
C GLU A 141 -10.33 -33.41 -32.57
#